data_AF-A0A7S2A6S9-F1
#
_entry.id   AF-A0A7S2A6S9-F1
#
_cell.length_a   1.000
_cell.length_b   1.000
_cell.length_c   1.000
_cell.angle_alpha   90.00
_cell.angle_beta   90.00
_cell.angle_gamma   90.00
#
_symmetry.space_group_name_H-M   'P 1'
#
loop_
_entity.id
_entity.type
_entity.pdbx_description
1 polymer ?
#
loop_
_entity_poly.entity_id
_entity_poly.type
_entity_poly.pdbx_seq_one_letter_code
_entity_poly.pdbx_strand_id
1 'polypeptide(L)'
;ELKTSEAVARNLKVYGGGSSVRSSSSAMKRGLASARSAAATATATASKPLGRFFAKKDRSAKPPLAAATESVVFDNIVEAETRVQKTFQEALADLAAYMSGPKSDTLLLLLATALVTPLCKSLGTSPILGFLAAGTILGPNALGWISGIHTTETLAELGIVFFLFEMGIELSFERLLSMKKDVFGLGLSQFLTTAVAVAAVGRVAFGLPANALVVLGGGLALSSSAFVLQLLKDKDQLATRFGRASFGVLLFQDLAVVPLLVVTPILAGG
;
A
#
# COMPACT_ATOMS: atom_id res chain seq x y z
N GLU A 1 42.12 9.01 14.92
CA GLU A 1 40.68 9.19 14.59
C GLU A 1 39.87 9.67 15.79
N LEU A 2 40.21 10.84 16.33
CA LEU A 2 39.53 11.42 17.50
C LEU A 2 39.17 12.90 17.25
N LYS A 3 39.15 13.34 15.98
CA LYS A 3 38.79 14.70 15.57
C LYS A 3 37.59 14.79 14.62
N THR A 4 36.92 13.66 14.33
CA THR A 4 35.73 13.59 13.45
C THR A 4 34.42 13.40 14.23
N SER A 5 34.47 13.15 15.54
CA SER A 5 33.28 13.00 16.40
C SER A 5 32.73 14.35 16.93
N GLU A 6 33.59 15.36 17.13
CA GLU A 6 33.17 16.68 17.63
C GLU A 6 32.53 17.61 16.57
N ALA A 7 32.59 17.23 15.28
CA ALA A 7 31.99 17.99 14.19
C ALA A 7 30.50 17.66 13.96
N VAL A 8 30.05 16.46 14.36
CA VAL A 8 28.65 16.04 14.17
C VAL A 8 27.76 16.50 15.35
N ALA A 9 28.32 16.62 16.56
CA ALA A 9 27.59 17.07 17.74
C ALA A 9 27.25 18.58 17.73
N ARG A 10 27.94 19.39 16.91
CA ARG A 10 27.68 20.84 16.81
C ARG A 10 26.51 21.22 15.89
N ASN A 11 26.06 20.33 15.00
CA ASN A 11 24.96 20.62 14.07
C ASN A 11 23.56 20.26 14.60
N LEU A 12 23.45 19.69 15.80
CA LEU A 12 22.16 19.32 16.41
C LEU A 12 21.60 20.36 17.39
N LYS A 13 22.22 21.55 17.48
CA LYS A 13 21.85 22.59 18.47
C LYS A 13 21.22 23.86 17.87
N VAL A 14 20.63 23.79 16.68
CA VAL A 14 20.04 24.96 15.99
C VAL A 14 18.51 24.89 15.80
N TYR A 15 17.83 23.80 16.13
CA TYR A 15 16.35 23.82 16.18
C TYR A 15 15.85 23.50 17.58
N GLY A 16 15.76 24.56 18.39
CA GLY A 16 14.98 24.58 19.61
C GLY A 16 13.51 24.85 19.30
N GLY A 17 12.63 24.14 20.00
CA GLY A 17 11.21 24.49 20.07
C GLY A 17 10.37 23.39 20.72
N GLY A 18 9.92 23.64 21.95
CA GLY A 18 8.68 23.04 22.47
C GLY A 18 8.80 21.77 23.30
N SER A 19 9.03 21.96 24.60
CA SER A 19 8.40 21.24 25.72
C SER A 19 7.61 19.94 25.44
N SER A 20 8.16 18.80 25.87
CA SER A 20 7.44 17.72 26.59
C SER A 20 8.13 16.34 26.43
N VAL A 21 9.41 16.20 26.81
CA VAL A 21 10.05 14.86 26.89
C VAL A 21 11.07 14.84 28.04
N ARG A 22 10.59 14.94 29.29
CA ARG A 22 11.46 14.80 30.49
C ARG A 22 11.20 13.57 31.35
N SER A 23 10.19 12.76 31.02
CA SER A 23 9.82 11.59 31.84
C SER A 23 10.25 10.21 31.29
N SER A 24 10.69 10.10 30.03
CA SER A 24 11.01 8.79 29.41
C SER A 24 12.51 8.43 29.42
N SER A 25 13.40 9.34 29.83
CA SER A 25 14.85 9.10 29.85
C SER A 25 15.32 8.28 31.06
N SER A 26 14.56 8.27 32.17
CA SER A 26 14.92 7.54 33.39
C SER A 26 14.53 6.06 33.36
N ALA A 27 13.55 5.66 32.55
CA ALA A 27 13.18 4.25 32.34
C ALA A 27 14.18 3.54 31.41
N MET A 28 14.57 4.20 30.31
CA MET A 28 15.50 3.65 29.32
C MET A 28 16.94 3.52 29.86
N LYS A 29 17.39 4.43 30.73
CA LYS A 29 18.69 4.32 31.42
C LYS A 29 18.75 3.17 32.43
N ARG A 30 17.61 2.79 33.03
CA ARG A 30 17.53 1.63 33.95
C ARG A 30 17.54 0.29 33.20
N GLY A 31 16.90 0.22 32.03
CA GLY A 31 16.97 -0.96 31.15
C GLY A 31 18.38 -1.23 30.62
N LEU A 32 19.12 -0.18 30.22
CA LEU A 32 20.50 -0.32 29.72
C LEU A 32 21.50 -0.77 30.80
N ALA A 33 21.27 -0.41 32.07
CA ALA A 33 22.10 -0.86 33.19
C ALA A 33 21.87 -2.33 33.54
N SER A 34 20.63 -2.82 33.41
CA SER A 34 20.28 -4.24 33.59
C SER A 34 20.85 -5.13 32.48
N ALA A 35 20.82 -4.67 31.22
CA ALA A 35 21.41 -5.42 30.11
C ALA A 35 22.94 -5.53 30.19
N ARG A 36 23.63 -4.50 30.71
CA ARG A 36 25.09 -4.55 30.94
C ARG A 36 25.50 -5.49 32.09
N SER A 37 24.66 -5.65 33.11
CA SER A 37 24.89 -6.59 34.22
C SER A 37 24.71 -8.06 33.80
N ALA A 38 23.72 -8.34 32.94
CA ALA A 38 23.51 -9.70 32.41
C ALA A 38 24.66 -10.14 31.49
N ALA A 39 25.21 -9.22 30.68
CA ALA A 39 26.36 -9.49 29.82
C ALA A 39 27.66 -9.73 30.60
N ALA A 40 27.86 -9.06 31.74
CA ALA A 40 29.04 -9.25 32.59
C ALA A 40 29.02 -10.60 33.36
N THR A 41 27.83 -11.11 33.70
CA THR A 41 27.67 -12.37 34.42
C THR A 41 27.93 -13.60 33.53
N ALA A 42 27.69 -13.52 32.21
CA ALA A 42 27.96 -14.61 31.27
C ALA A 42 29.47 -14.82 30.98
N THR A 43 30.31 -13.81 31.24
CA THR A 43 31.78 -13.88 31.05
C THR A 43 32.57 -14.37 32.27
N ALA A 44 31.92 -14.68 33.40
CA ALA A 44 32.61 -15.08 34.64
C ALA A 44 32.64 -16.60 34.90
N THR A 45 31.96 -17.42 34.10
CA THR A 45 31.99 -18.90 34.18
C THR A 45 33.03 -19.50 33.24
N ALA A 46 34.29 -19.08 33.38
CA ALA A 46 35.42 -19.78 32.76
C ALA A 46 36.72 -19.55 33.56
N SER A 47 36.72 -19.89 34.86
CA SER A 47 37.99 -20.03 35.59
C SER A 47 37.90 -20.98 36.77
N LYS A 48 38.53 -22.15 36.62
CA LYS A 48 39.07 -23.01 37.69
C LYS A 48 40.29 -23.77 37.12
N PRO A 49 41.26 -24.20 37.95
CA PRO A 49 42.57 -23.56 37.96
C PRO A 49 43.72 -24.44 37.45
N LEU A 50 44.83 -23.73 37.20
CA LEU A 50 46.21 -24.16 36.97
C LEU A 50 46.57 -25.64 37.24
N GLY A 51 47.11 -26.28 36.21
CA GLY A 51 48.02 -27.41 36.33
C GLY A 51 48.91 -27.51 35.10
N ARG A 52 50.22 -27.24 35.30
CA ARG A 52 51.39 -27.67 34.50
C ARG A 52 51.26 -27.62 32.97
N PHE A 53 52.12 -26.85 32.31
CA PHE A 53 53.23 -27.37 31.49
C PHE A 53 53.94 -26.20 30.77
N PHE A 54 55.26 -26.20 30.89
CA PHE A 54 56.18 -25.41 30.10
C PHE A 54 55.93 -25.60 28.60
N ALA A 55 55.90 -24.52 27.81
CA ALA A 55 56.51 -24.49 26.48
C ALA A 55 56.50 -23.06 25.90
N LYS A 56 57.70 -22.51 25.76
CA LYS A 56 58.08 -21.37 24.92
C LYS A 56 57.62 -21.63 23.47
N LYS A 57 56.78 -20.75 22.88
CA LYS A 57 56.55 -20.75 21.43
C LYS A 57 56.29 -19.33 20.89
N ASP A 58 57.26 -18.93 20.09
CA ASP A 58 57.44 -17.80 19.17
C ASP A 58 56.27 -16.83 18.88
N ARG A 59 56.64 -15.54 18.89
CA ARG A 59 55.95 -14.48 18.15
C ARG A 59 56.09 -14.75 16.65
N SER A 60 55.02 -15.19 15.99
CA SER A 60 54.66 -14.81 14.60
C SER A 60 53.44 -15.62 14.14
N ALA A 61 52.24 -15.04 14.30
CA ALA A 61 51.09 -15.19 13.39
C ALA A 61 49.87 -14.51 14.03
N LYS A 62 49.36 -13.49 13.35
CA LYS A 62 48.10 -12.81 13.66
C LYS A 62 46.95 -13.80 13.41
N PRO A 63 46.04 -14.10 14.37
CA PRO A 63 44.90 -14.96 14.08
C PRO A 63 43.91 -14.22 13.14
N PRO A 64 43.23 -14.93 12.22
CA PRO A 64 42.30 -14.32 11.27
C PRO A 64 40.96 -14.09 11.97
N LEU A 65 40.89 -13.06 12.82
CA LEU A 65 39.67 -12.71 13.56
C LEU A 65 38.55 -12.15 12.66
N ALA A 66 38.87 -11.77 11.42
CA ALA A 66 37.92 -11.18 10.46
C ALA A 66 37.12 -12.22 9.65
N ALA A 67 37.70 -13.40 9.37
CA ALA A 67 37.04 -14.41 8.52
C ALA A 67 35.91 -15.15 9.24
N ALA A 68 36.05 -15.38 10.55
CA ALA A 68 35.04 -16.06 11.36
C ALA A 68 33.83 -15.17 11.72
N THR A 69 33.97 -13.84 11.66
CA THR A 69 32.85 -12.92 11.90
C THR A 69 32.00 -12.74 10.66
N GLU A 70 32.59 -12.73 9.47
CA GLU A 70 31.84 -12.69 8.21
C GLU A 70 31.03 -13.96 7.96
N SER A 71 31.59 -15.14 8.25
CA SER A 71 30.87 -16.42 8.09
C SER A 71 29.65 -16.51 9.01
N VAL A 72 29.79 -16.10 10.27
CA VAL A 72 28.68 -16.14 11.25
C VAL A 72 27.60 -15.10 10.92
N VAL A 73 27.94 -13.93 10.39
CA VAL A 73 26.94 -12.94 9.96
C VAL A 73 26.20 -13.43 8.71
N PHE A 74 26.91 -14.06 7.77
CA PHE A 74 26.30 -14.62 6.56
C PHE A 74 25.37 -15.80 6.89
N ASP A 75 25.81 -16.71 7.77
CA ASP A 75 25.00 -17.86 8.23
C ASP A 75 23.72 -17.40 8.94
N ASN A 76 23.79 -16.36 9.78
CA ASN A 76 22.60 -15.81 10.45
C ASN A 76 21.63 -15.12 9.47
N ILE A 77 22.12 -14.48 8.41
CA ILE A 77 21.27 -13.86 7.37
C ILE A 77 20.59 -14.95 6.53
N VAL A 78 21.33 -15.99 6.15
CA VAL A 78 20.81 -17.13 5.39
C VAL A 78 19.81 -17.94 6.22
N GLU A 79 20.05 -18.13 7.51
CA GLU A 79 19.15 -18.82 8.43
C GLU A 79 17.88 -18.00 8.72
N ALA A 80 17.99 -16.67 8.74
CA ALA A 80 16.83 -15.79 8.84
C ALA A 80 15.94 -15.84 7.58
N GLU A 81 16.52 -15.83 6.38
CA GLU A 81 15.76 -16.00 5.13
C GLU A 81 15.08 -17.37 5.09
N THR A 82 15.79 -18.44 5.41
CA THR A 82 15.21 -19.80 5.43
C THR A 82 14.13 -19.95 6.50
N ARG A 83 14.22 -19.27 7.65
CA ARG A 83 13.14 -19.22 8.65
C ARG A 83 11.90 -18.53 8.13
N VAL A 84 12.05 -17.37 7.51
CA VAL A 84 10.93 -16.62 6.91
C VAL A 84 10.26 -17.45 5.83
N GLN A 85 11.04 -18.15 5.01
CA GLN A 85 10.52 -19.03 3.96
C GLN A 85 9.76 -20.23 4.52
N LYS A 86 10.25 -20.81 5.63
CA LYS A 86 9.64 -21.98 6.28
C LYS A 86 8.37 -21.61 7.04
N THR A 87 8.35 -20.48 7.74
CA THR A 87 7.14 -19.94 8.38
C THR A 87 6.08 -19.57 7.34
N PHE A 88 6.48 -19.07 6.17
CA PHE A 88 5.55 -18.82 5.06
C PHE A 88 4.96 -20.13 4.49
N GLN A 89 5.79 -21.17 4.33
CA GLN A 89 5.36 -22.50 3.88
C GLN A 89 4.40 -23.18 4.88
N GLU A 90 4.67 -23.10 6.17
CA GLU A 90 3.81 -23.66 7.23
C GLU A 90 2.49 -22.89 7.32
N ALA A 91 2.53 -21.55 7.22
CA ALA A 91 1.31 -20.74 7.15
C ALA A 91 0.46 -21.05 5.91
N LEU A 92 1.09 -21.33 4.76
CA LEU A 92 0.39 -21.78 3.56
C LEU A 92 -0.26 -23.15 3.74
N ALA A 93 0.37 -24.08 4.47
CA ALA A 93 -0.16 -25.40 4.73
C ALA A 93 -1.36 -25.37 5.70
N ASP A 94 -1.28 -24.60 6.78
CA ASP A 94 -2.39 -24.40 7.72
C ASP A 94 -3.57 -23.69 7.04
N LEU A 95 -3.28 -22.74 6.16
CA LEU A 95 -4.28 -22.06 5.36
C LEU A 95 -4.96 -23.04 4.37
N ALA A 96 -4.21 -23.93 3.72
CA ALA A 96 -4.76 -24.94 2.82
C ALA A 96 -5.68 -25.95 3.55
N ALA A 97 -5.38 -26.28 4.82
CA ALA A 97 -6.28 -27.09 5.64
C ALA A 97 -7.58 -26.35 5.97
N TYR A 98 -7.50 -25.05 6.24
CA TYR A 98 -8.67 -24.20 6.54
C TYR A 98 -9.55 -23.91 5.30
N MET A 99 -8.96 -23.91 4.10
CA MET A 99 -9.66 -23.73 2.81
C MET A 99 -10.76 -24.77 2.53
N SER A 100 -10.77 -25.88 3.27
CA SER A 100 -11.79 -26.94 3.18
C SER A 100 -13.08 -26.68 3.97
N GLY A 101 -13.19 -25.56 4.69
CA GLY A 101 -14.33 -25.23 5.58
C GLY A 101 -15.36 -24.23 5.02
N PRO A 102 -16.50 -24.03 5.72
CA PRO A 102 -17.63 -23.18 5.30
C PRO A 102 -17.38 -21.66 5.27
N LYS A 103 -16.15 -21.18 5.51
CA LYS A 103 -15.71 -19.77 5.39
C LYS A 103 -14.69 -19.56 4.26
N SER A 104 -14.67 -20.50 3.29
CA SER A 104 -13.63 -20.59 2.26
C SER A 104 -13.48 -19.29 1.47
N ASP A 105 -14.57 -18.63 1.08
CA ASP A 105 -14.56 -17.43 0.22
C ASP A 105 -13.74 -16.26 0.78
N THR A 106 -13.87 -15.96 2.07
CA THR A 106 -13.12 -14.88 2.72
C THR A 106 -11.63 -15.18 2.77
N LEU A 107 -11.27 -16.45 2.98
CA LEU A 107 -9.87 -16.87 3.00
C LEU A 107 -9.28 -16.96 1.60
N LEU A 108 -10.10 -17.32 0.62
CA LEU A 108 -9.73 -17.30 -0.79
C LEU A 108 -9.46 -15.87 -1.25
N LEU A 109 -10.28 -14.91 -0.84
CA LEU A 109 -10.04 -13.48 -1.04
C LEU A 109 -8.79 -12.98 -0.31
N LEU A 110 -8.54 -13.44 0.92
CA LEU A 110 -7.33 -13.08 1.68
C LEU A 110 -6.07 -13.64 1.03
N LEU A 111 -6.11 -14.91 0.60
CA LEU A 111 -5.03 -15.57 -0.14
C LEU A 111 -4.77 -14.86 -1.47
N ALA A 112 -5.83 -14.56 -2.23
CA ALA A 112 -5.74 -13.79 -3.45
C ALA A 112 -5.07 -12.44 -3.18
N THR A 113 -5.47 -11.74 -2.11
CA THR A 113 -4.86 -10.47 -1.72
C THR A 113 -3.36 -10.62 -1.41
N ALA A 114 -3.00 -11.65 -0.64
CA ALA A 114 -1.62 -11.94 -0.24
C ALA A 114 -0.71 -12.32 -1.42
N LEU A 115 -1.26 -12.98 -2.46
CA LEU A 115 -0.51 -13.39 -3.65
C LEU A 115 -0.45 -12.28 -4.71
N VAL A 116 -1.57 -11.63 -4.98
CA VAL A 116 -1.71 -10.61 -6.04
C VAL A 116 -0.88 -9.37 -5.72
N THR A 117 -0.86 -8.93 -4.45
CA THR A 117 -0.13 -7.72 -4.06
C THR A 117 1.37 -7.76 -4.40
N PRO A 118 2.15 -8.76 -3.94
CA PRO A 118 3.58 -8.85 -4.29
C PRO A 118 3.79 -9.11 -5.79
N LEU A 119 2.89 -9.87 -6.44
CA LEU A 119 2.98 -10.14 -7.87
C LEU A 119 2.82 -8.86 -8.70
N CYS A 120 1.79 -8.06 -8.42
CA CYS A 120 1.57 -6.77 -9.07
C CYS A 120 2.74 -5.82 -8.82
N LYS A 121 3.26 -5.80 -7.60
CA LYS A 121 4.40 -4.95 -7.24
C LYS A 121 5.68 -5.35 -7.99
N SER A 122 5.93 -6.65 -8.15
CA SER A 122 7.03 -7.19 -8.97
C SER A 122 6.89 -6.83 -10.46
N LEU A 123 5.66 -6.83 -10.97
CA LEU A 123 5.32 -6.46 -12.35
C LEU A 123 5.19 -4.94 -12.58
N GLY A 124 5.40 -4.11 -11.55
CA GLY A 124 5.26 -2.64 -11.65
C GLY A 124 3.82 -2.17 -11.95
N THR A 125 2.81 -2.99 -11.67
CA THR A 125 1.39 -2.69 -11.91
C THR A 125 0.69 -2.32 -10.60
N SER A 126 -0.36 -1.49 -10.66
CA SER A 126 -1.17 -1.18 -9.47
C SER A 126 -1.90 -2.44 -8.96
N PRO A 127 -1.87 -2.73 -7.65
CA PRO A 127 -2.57 -3.87 -7.05
C PRO A 127 -4.07 -3.93 -7.36
N ILE A 128 -4.72 -2.78 -7.57
CA ILE A 128 -6.17 -2.73 -7.86
C ILE A 128 -6.52 -3.51 -9.12
N LEU A 129 -5.70 -3.39 -10.18
CA LEU A 129 -5.89 -4.13 -11.42
C LEU A 129 -5.75 -5.64 -11.20
N GLY A 130 -4.81 -6.02 -10.33
CA GLY A 130 -4.64 -7.42 -9.92
C GLY A 130 -5.85 -7.96 -9.16
N PHE A 131 -6.40 -7.18 -8.22
CA PHE A 131 -7.59 -7.59 -7.47
C PHE A 131 -8.82 -7.68 -8.36
N LEU A 132 -8.97 -6.78 -9.33
CA LEU A 132 -10.05 -6.87 -10.33
C LEU A 132 -9.90 -8.15 -11.17
N ALA A 133 -8.70 -8.43 -11.67
CA ALA A 133 -8.42 -9.64 -12.44
C ALA A 133 -8.68 -10.91 -11.62
N ALA A 134 -8.19 -10.95 -10.37
CA ALA A 134 -8.43 -12.06 -9.45
C ALA A 134 -9.93 -12.24 -9.17
N GLY A 135 -10.68 -11.16 -8.94
CA GLY A 135 -12.14 -11.21 -8.76
C GLY A 135 -12.86 -11.76 -9.99
N THR A 136 -12.48 -11.35 -11.20
CA THR A 136 -13.05 -11.90 -12.44
C THR A 136 -12.71 -13.37 -12.65
N ILE A 137 -11.52 -13.83 -12.24
CA ILE A 137 -11.07 -15.23 -12.38
C ILE A 137 -11.70 -16.13 -11.32
N LEU A 138 -11.75 -15.67 -10.07
CA LEU A 138 -12.26 -16.43 -8.93
C LEU A 138 -13.79 -16.39 -8.80
N GLY A 139 -14.43 -15.42 -9.46
CA GLY A 139 -15.87 -15.23 -9.42
C GLY A 139 -16.67 -16.37 -10.08
N PRO A 140 -18.01 -16.36 -9.89
CA PRO A 140 -18.92 -17.40 -10.38
C PRO A 140 -18.93 -17.54 -11.91
N ASN A 141 -18.65 -16.45 -12.64
CA ASN A 141 -18.62 -16.44 -14.10
C ASN A 141 -17.32 -17.01 -14.71
N ALA A 142 -16.36 -17.41 -13.89
CA ALA A 142 -15.10 -18.00 -14.34
C ALA A 142 -14.83 -19.35 -13.63
N LEU A 143 -13.97 -19.41 -12.61
CA LEU A 143 -13.63 -20.66 -11.92
C LEU A 143 -14.72 -21.12 -10.94
N GLY A 144 -15.60 -20.23 -10.49
CA GLY A 144 -16.72 -20.59 -9.61
C GLY A 144 -16.32 -21.01 -8.19
N TRP A 145 -15.09 -20.70 -7.76
CA TRP A 145 -14.62 -21.04 -6.42
C TRP A 145 -15.28 -20.22 -5.32
N ILE A 146 -15.75 -19.01 -5.63
CA ILE A 146 -16.55 -18.17 -4.72
C ILE A 146 -18.02 -18.42 -5.03
N SER A 147 -18.74 -19.03 -4.08
CA SER A 147 -20.16 -19.39 -4.21
C SER A 147 -21.06 -18.64 -3.23
N GLY A 148 -20.50 -18.03 -2.18
CA GLY A 148 -21.16 -17.13 -1.24
C GLY A 148 -21.21 -15.68 -1.74
N ILE A 149 -21.99 -15.44 -2.80
CA ILE A 149 -22.14 -14.12 -3.43
C ILE A 149 -22.63 -13.07 -2.40
N HIS A 150 -23.58 -13.46 -1.54
CA HIS A 150 -24.25 -12.51 -0.65
C HIS A 150 -23.35 -11.95 0.46
N THR A 151 -22.52 -12.80 1.09
CA THR A 151 -21.56 -12.36 2.12
C THR A 151 -20.43 -11.52 1.50
N THR A 152 -20.00 -11.88 0.30
CA THR A 152 -18.95 -11.16 -0.43
C THR A 152 -19.43 -9.77 -0.87
N GLU A 153 -20.70 -9.66 -1.28
CA GLU A 153 -21.34 -8.40 -1.66
C GLU A 153 -21.40 -7.42 -0.48
N THR A 154 -21.90 -7.83 0.69
CA THR A 154 -21.94 -6.95 1.88
C THR A 154 -20.54 -6.49 2.31
N LEU A 155 -19.54 -7.36 2.21
CA LEU A 155 -18.13 -7.00 2.45
C LEU A 155 -17.62 -5.97 1.44
N ALA A 156 -17.96 -6.14 0.16
CA ALA A 156 -17.55 -5.21 -0.90
C ALA A 156 -18.23 -3.84 -0.75
N GLU A 157 -19.52 -3.80 -0.41
CA GLU A 157 -20.24 -2.55 -0.12
C GLU A 157 -19.60 -1.77 1.02
N LEU A 158 -19.29 -2.45 2.14
CA LEU A 158 -18.57 -1.84 3.25
C LEU A 158 -17.18 -1.35 2.83
N GLY A 159 -16.46 -2.14 2.03
CA GLY A 159 -15.16 -1.77 1.49
C GLY A 159 -15.20 -0.51 0.64
N ILE A 160 -16.20 -0.37 -0.24
CA ILE A 160 -16.41 0.82 -1.07
C ILE A 160 -16.75 2.03 -0.20
N VAL A 161 -17.60 1.87 0.83
CA VAL A 161 -17.94 2.96 1.76
C VAL A 161 -16.69 3.44 2.51
N PHE A 162 -15.89 2.53 3.07
CA PHE A 162 -14.64 2.89 3.75
C PHE A 162 -13.64 3.53 2.81
N PHE A 163 -13.52 3.03 1.59
CA PHE A 163 -12.65 3.59 0.56
C PHE A 163 -13.05 5.02 0.19
N LEU A 164 -14.33 5.26 -0.12
CA LEU A 164 -14.84 6.59 -0.44
C LEU A 164 -14.72 7.55 0.75
N PHE A 165 -14.87 7.04 1.97
CA PHE A 165 -14.69 7.80 3.21
C PHE A 165 -13.22 8.22 3.43
N GLU A 166 -12.28 7.30 3.29
CA GLU A 166 -10.83 7.59 3.39
C GLU A 166 -10.43 8.65 2.36
N MET A 167 -10.86 8.47 1.11
CA MET A 167 -10.63 9.44 0.04
C MET A 167 -11.29 10.79 0.34
N GLY A 168 -12.46 10.79 0.98
CA GLY A 168 -13.17 11.99 1.42
C GLY A 168 -12.45 12.76 2.53
N ILE A 169 -11.85 12.06 3.51
CA ILE A 169 -11.06 12.69 4.58
C ILE A 169 -9.81 13.39 4.05
N GLU A 170 -9.23 12.87 2.95
CA GLU A 170 -8.05 13.49 2.32
C GLU A 170 -8.37 14.83 1.61
N LEU A 171 -9.65 15.14 1.42
CA LEU A 171 -10.11 16.40 0.86
C LEU A 171 -10.39 17.45 1.93
N SER A 172 -9.59 18.52 1.92
CA SER A 172 -9.95 19.76 2.59
C SER A 172 -10.74 20.69 1.66
N PHE A 173 -11.62 21.50 2.25
CA PHE A 173 -12.35 22.54 1.52
C PHE A 173 -11.41 23.52 0.81
N GLU A 174 -10.27 23.84 1.42
CA GLU A 174 -9.23 24.68 0.83
C GLU A 174 -8.62 24.06 -0.45
N ARG A 175 -8.36 22.74 -0.43
CA ARG A 175 -7.86 21.99 -1.59
C ARG A 175 -8.87 22.07 -2.73
N LEU A 176 -10.16 21.92 -2.44
CA LEU A 176 -11.24 22.05 -3.42
C LEU A 176 -11.27 23.45 -4.06
N LEU A 177 -11.22 24.51 -3.25
CA LEU A 177 -11.26 25.90 -3.75
C LEU A 177 -10.05 26.25 -4.61
N SER A 178 -8.87 25.74 -4.25
CA SER A 178 -7.65 25.96 -5.03
C SER A 178 -7.71 25.36 -6.44
N MET A 179 -8.57 24.35 -6.63
CA MET A 179 -8.68 23.56 -7.85
C MET A 179 -9.91 23.91 -8.70
N LYS A 180 -10.67 24.96 -8.35
CA LYS A 180 -11.88 25.37 -9.07
C LYS A 180 -11.70 25.54 -10.58
N LYS A 181 -10.52 26.00 -11.02
CA LYS A 181 -10.19 26.16 -12.45
C LYS A 181 -10.02 24.81 -13.15
N ASP A 182 -9.45 23.82 -12.46
CA ASP A 182 -9.30 22.48 -12.99
C ASP A 182 -10.67 21.78 -13.04
N VAL A 183 -11.52 21.98 -12.03
CA VAL A 183 -12.88 21.42 -11.98
C VAL A 183 -13.77 22.00 -13.10
N PHE A 184 -13.99 23.32 -13.11
CA PHE A 184 -14.93 23.94 -14.05
C PHE A 184 -14.34 24.25 -15.43
N GLY A 185 -13.01 24.32 -15.56
CA GLY A 185 -12.33 24.53 -16.84
C GLY A 185 -12.01 23.19 -17.49
N LEU A 186 -11.02 22.48 -16.95
CA LEU A 186 -10.56 21.21 -17.51
C LEU A 186 -11.64 20.12 -17.42
N GLY A 187 -12.27 19.94 -16.25
CA GLY A 187 -13.32 18.92 -16.04
C GLY A 187 -14.50 19.08 -16.97
N LEU A 188 -15.08 20.28 -17.05
CA LEU A 188 -16.17 20.59 -17.98
C LEU A 188 -15.75 20.34 -19.44
N SER A 189 -14.59 20.84 -19.85
CA SER A 189 -14.12 20.69 -21.23
C SER A 189 -13.88 19.22 -21.60
N GLN A 190 -13.30 18.42 -20.69
CA GLN A 190 -13.06 17.01 -20.91
C GLN A 190 -14.38 16.23 -20.98
N PHE A 191 -15.31 16.50 -20.07
CA PHE A 191 -16.62 15.84 -20.05
C PHE A 191 -17.41 16.15 -21.33
N LEU A 192 -17.56 17.42 -21.71
CA LEU A 192 -18.27 17.78 -22.94
C LEU A 192 -17.60 17.21 -24.19
N THR A 193 -16.27 17.30 -24.28
CA THR A 193 -15.54 16.80 -25.46
C THR A 193 -15.76 15.29 -25.62
N THR A 194 -15.69 14.54 -24.52
CA THR A 194 -15.90 13.09 -24.54
C THR A 194 -17.36 12.76 -24.84
N ALA A 195 -18.32 13.45 -24.21
CA ALA A 195 -19.74 13.23 -24.43
C ALA A 195 -20.14 13.52 -25.89
N VAL A 196 -19.66 14.61 -26.47
CA VAL A 196 -19.90 14.96 -27.88
C VAL A 196 -19.22 13.97 -28.82
N ALA A 197 -17.98 13.58 -28.55
CA ALA A 197 -17.28 12.59 -29.37
C ALA A 197 -18.01 11.25 -29.39
N VAL A 198 -18.43 10.75 -28.23
CA VAL A 198 -19.21 9.51 -28.11
C VAL A 198 -20.58 9.65 -28.76
N ALA A 199 -21.27 10.77 -28.57
CA ALA A 199 -22.55 11.04 -29.22
C ALA A 199 -22.41 11.10 -30.75
N ALA A 200 -21.33 11.69 -31.27
CA ALA A 200 -21.06 11.74 -32.70
C ALA A 200 -20.83 10.34 -33.28
N VAL A 201 -20.05 9.50 -32.59
CA VAL A 201 -19.88 8.09 -32.96
C VAL A 201 -21.23 7.36 -32.92
N GLY A 202 -22.02 7.56 -31.87
CA GLY A 202 -23.36 6.99 -31.73
C GLY A 202 -24.30 7.39 -32.88
N ARG A 203 -24.24 8.65 -33.32
CA ARG A 203 -25.06 9.17 -34.42
C ARG A 203 -24.66 8.56 -35.75
N VAL A 204 -23.36 8.51 -36.04
CA VAL A 204 -22.83 8.04 -37.34
C VAL A 204 -22.90 6.52 -37.46
N ALA A 205 -22.56 5.78 -36.41
CA ALA A 205 -22.50 4.31 -36.45
C ALA A 205 -23.86 3.64 -36.23
N PHE A 206 -24.72 4.22 -35.39
CA PHE A 206 -25.96 3.57 -34.95
C PHE A 206 -27.24 4.38 -35.24
N GLY A 207 -27.13 5.59 -35.79
CA GLY A 207 -28.29 6.41 -36.17
C GLY A 207 -29.18 6.83 -35.00
N LEU A 208 -28.67 6.80 -33.77
CA LEU A 208 -29.48 6.97 -32.56
C LEU A 208 -30.17 8.34 -32.49
N PRO A 209 -31.35 8.42 -31.85
CA PRO A 209 -32.07 9.68 -31.64
C PRO A 209 -31.31 10.59 -30.65
N ALA A 210 -31.55 11.90 -30.74
CA ALA A 210 -30.85 12.90 -29.93
C ALA A 210 -30.93 12.61 -28.41
N ASN A 211 -32.09 12.18 -27.92
CA ASN A 211 -32.31 11.84 -26.51
C ASN A 211 -31.38 10.71 -26.06
N ALA A 212 -31.28 9.64 -26.85
CA ALA A 212 -30.38 8.52 -26.55
C ALA A 212 -28.91 8.94 -26.61
N LEU A 213 -28.54 9.84 -27.52
CA LEU A 213 -27.16 10.33 -27.65
C LEU A 213 -26.71 11.18 -26.47
N VAL A 214 -27.61 11.98 -25.88
CA VAL A 214 -27.29 12.76 -24.68
C VAL A 214 -27.02 11.82 -23.50
N VAL A 215 -27.87 10.82 -23.30
CA VAL A 215 -27.71 9.84 -22.21
C VAL A 215 -26.48 8.96 -22.43
N LEU A 216 -26.28 8.46 -23.65
CA LEU A 216 -25.15 7.60 -24.01
C LEU A 216 -23.82 8.37 -23.94
N GLY A 217 -23.76 9.56 -24.53
CA GLY A 217 -22.57 10.41 -24.52
C GLY A 217 -22.22 10.87 -23.11
N GLY A 218 -23.20 11.37 -22.35
CA GLY A 218 -23.00 11.78 -20.97
C GLY A 218 -22.60 10.61 -20.07
N GLY A 219 -23.28 9.47 -20.18
CA GLY A 219 -23.01 8.29 -19.36
C GLY A 219 -21.62 7.69 -19.61
N LEU A 220 -21.22 7.56 -20.88
CA LEU A 220 -19.92 7.01 -21.25
C LEU A 220 -18.76 8.01 -21.07
N ALA A 221 -19.04 9.29 -20.84
CA ALA A 221 -18.03 10.31 -20.53
C ALA A 221 -17.58 10.31 -19.06
N LEU A 222 -18.30 9.63 -18.17
CA LEU A 222 -18.00 9.54 -16.74
C LEU A 222 -16.88 8.54 -16.46
N SER A 223 -16.10 8.79 -15.41
CA SER A 223 -15.03 7.90 -14.94
C SER A 223 -15.33 7.34 -13.55
N SER A 224 -14.70 6.21 -13.22
CA SER A 224 -14.66 5.70 -11.84
C SER A 224 -13.66 6.52 -11.02
N SER A 225 -14.16 7.37 -10.12
CA SER A 225 -13.32 8.24 -9.26
C SER A 225 -12.47 7.42 -8.30
N ALA A 226 -13.05 6.39 -7.70
CA ALA A 226 -12.36 5.50 -6.78
C ALA A 226 -11.13 4.83 -7.38
N PHE A 227 -11.32 4.20 -8.54
CA PHE A 227 -10.26 3.48 -9.22
C PHE A 227 -9.12 4.41 -9.65
N VAL A 228 -9.46 5.54 -10.28
CA VAL A 228 -8.45 6.49 -10.78
C VAL A 228 -7.67 7.10 -9.61
N LEU A 229 -8.33 7.51 -8.53
CA LEU A 229 -7.63 8.13 -7.41
C LEU A 229 -6.72 7.17 -6.67
N GLN A 230 -7.15 5.94 -6.45
CA GLN A 230 -6.29 4.92 -5.86
C GLN A 230 -5.09 4.62 -6.76
N LEU A 231 -5.28 4.57 -8.10
CA LEU A 231 -4.19 4.39 -9.03
C LEU A 231 -3.16 5.54 -8.99
N LEU A 232 -3.63 6.79 -8.84
CA LEU A 232 -2.74 7.93 -8.65
C LEU A 232 -2.03 7.90 -7.29
N LYS A 233 -2.69 7.41 -6.24
CA LYS A 233 -2.11 7.24 -4.90
C LYS A 233 -1.01 6.19 -4.92
N ASP A 234 -1.26 5.04 -5.52
CA ASP A 234 -0.30 3.94 -5.66
C ASP A 234 0.97 4.35 -6.43
N LYS A 235 0.86 5.36 -7.30
CA LYS A 235 1.97 5.92 -8.08
C LYS A 235 2.61 7.17 -7.47
N ASP A 236 2.18 7.59 -6.28
CA ASP A 236 2.59 8.85 -5.64
C ASP A 236 2.34 10.10 -6.52
N GLN A 237 1.34 10.05 -7.41
CA GLN A 237 1.06 11.11 -8.38
C GLN A 237 -0.04 12.08 -7.96
N LEU A 238 -0.75 11.84 -6.85
CA LEU A 238 -1.87 12.68 -6.39
C LEU A 238 -1.48 14.15 -6.18
N ALA A 239 -0.28 14.41 -5.65
CA ALA A 239 0.20 15.76 -5.38
C ALA A 239 0.77 16.47 -6.62
N THR A 240 0.95 15.77 -7.73
CA THR A 240 1.52 16.34 -8.97
C THR A 240 0.52 17.24 -9.68
N ARG A 241 0.98 18.06 -10.64
CA ARG A 241 0.09 18.85 -11.50
C ARG A 241 -0.90 17.97 -12.26
N PHE A 242 -0.43 16.83 -12.76
CA PHE A 242 -1.27 15.85 -13.43
C PHE A 242 -2.33 15.29 -12.48
N GLY A 243 -1.94 14.89 -11.26
CA GLY A 243 -2.89 14.34 -10.31
C GLY A 243 -3.94 15.33 -9.82
N ARG A 244 -3.55 16.60 -9.64
CA ARG A 244 -4.52 17.67 -9.36
C ARG A 244 -5.47 17.88 -10.54
N ALA A 245 -4.96 17.96 -11.77
CA ALA A 245 -5.83 18.12 -12.94
C ALA A 245 -6.82 16.94 -13.07
N SER A 246 -6.34 15.70 -12.96
CA SER A 246 -7.16 14.49 -12.99
C SER A 246 -8.21 14.48 -11.89
N PHE A 247 -7.83 14.81 -10.66
CA PHE A 247 -8.77 14.92 -9.54
C PHE A 247 -9.84 16.01 -9.78
N GLY A 248 -9.46 17.15 -10.35
CA GLY A 248 -10.41 18.20 -10.73
C GLY A 248 -11.45 17.73 -11.75
N VAL A 249 -11.01 16.96 -12.76
CA VAL A 249 -11.91 16.34 -13.75
C VAL A 249 -12.88 15.36 -13.07
N LEU A 250 -12.38 14.47 -12.20
CA LEU A 250 -13.22 13.50 -11.48
C LEU A 250 -14.26 14.17 -10.59
N LEU A 251 -13.90 15.24 -9.89
CA LEU A 251 -14.86 16.00 -9.09
C LEU A 251 -15.95 16.65 -9.93
N PHE A 252 -15.59 17.19 -11.09
CA PHE A 252 -16.59 17.73 -12.01
C PHE A 252 -17.56 16.63 -12.46
N GLN A 253 -17.04 15.45 -12.79
CA GLN A 253 -17.85 14.32 -13.22
C GLN A 253 -18.79 13.83 -12.11
N ASP A 254 -18.32 13.70 -10.87
CA ASP A 254 -19.16 13.33 -9.72
C ASP A 254 -20.32 14.35 -9.52
N LEU A 255 -20.07 15.64 -9.73
CA LEU A 255 -21.11 16.67 -9.71
C LEU A 255 -22.05 16.60 -10.93
N ALA A 256 -21.54 16.23 -12.10
CA ALA A 256 -22.29 16.17 -13.35
C ALA A 256 -23.22 14.95 -13.44
N VAL A 257 -22.95 13.88 -12.68
CA VAL A 257 -23.80 12.68 -12.59
C VAL A 257 -25.23 13.04 -12.16
N VAL A 258 -25.39 13.89 -11.15
CA VAL A 258 -26.72 14.21 -10.59
C VAL A 258 -27.63 14.90 -11.64
N PRO A 259 -27.21 15.99 -12.31
CA PRO A 259 -27.97 16.56 -13.42
C PRO A 259 -28.26 15.57 -14.55
N LEU A 260 -27.29 14.73 -14.92
CA LEU A 260 -27.46 13.74 -15.99
C LEU A 260 -28.55 12.72 -15.63
N LEU A 261 -28.58 12.24 -14.39
CA LEU A 261 -29.61 11.32 -13.89
C LEU A 261 -30.99 11.98 -13.83
N VAL A 262 -31.07 13.27 -13.52
CA VAL A 262 -32.35 14.02 -13.52
C VAL A 262 -32.89 14.21 -14.93
N VAL A 263 -32.01 14.48 -15.90
CA VAL A 263 -32.40 14.70 -17.32
C VAL A 263 -32.80 13.39 -18.01
N THR A 264 -32.21 12.26 -17.62
CA THR A 264 -32.45 10.95 -18.24
C THR A 264 -33.95 10.55 -18.33
N PRO A 265 -34.74 10.55 -17.24
CA PRO A 265 -36.17 10.21 -17.32
C PRO A 265 -36.99 11.23 -18.11
N ILE A 266 -36.60 12.52 -18.11
CA ILE A 266 -37.29 13.57 -18.88
C ILE A 266 -37.12 13.33 -20.38
N LEU A 267 -35.92 12.92 -20.80
CA LEU A 267 -35.63 12.57 -22.20
C LEU A 267 -36.21 11.22 -22.62
N ALA A 268 -36.47 10.32 -21.67
CA ALA A 268 -37.08 9.02 -21.93
C ALA A 268 -38.61 9.06 -21.99
N GLY A 269 -39.24 10.01 -21.29
CA GLY A 269 -40.70 10.18 -21.24
C GLY A 269 -41.28 11.20 -22.24
N GLY A 270 -40.45 11.79 -23.10
CA GLY A 270 -40.84 12.75 -24.14
C GLY A 270 -40.84 12.16 -25.54
#